data_AF-A0A1N6D503-F1
#
_entry.id   AF-A0A1N6D503-F1
#
_cell.length_a   1.000
_cell.length_b   1.000
_cell.length_c   1.000
_cell.angle_alpha   90.00
_cell.angle_beta   90.00
_cell.angle_gamma   90.00
#
_symmetry.space_group_name_H-M   'P 1'
#
loop_
_entity.id
_entity.type
_entity.pdbx_description
1 polymer ?
#
loop_
_entity_poly.entity_id
_entity_poly.type
_entity_poly.pdbx_seq_one_letter_code
_entity_poly.pdbx_strand_id
1 'polypeptide(L)'
;MEIKSKNVGRIAERIAMNELEARGFLIVDLAYTSKTLANVDFIASKGGESFNVQVKGTSNPLPSPSSRWAVQYGFCDSDIVDKKRPLFNSRSEFALKADVVVLLAVNSPSKYRAIILPVLIAEKAAQMNISGYYRQPKDSGERRKPHKVWTDLEPAANPRKANASKDAERALLKKFENQWQTLGGLIS
;
A
#
# COMPACT_ATOMS: atom_id res chain seq x y z
N MET A 1 20.28 -12.27 -2.05
CA MET A 1 19.21 -13.05 -1.39
C MET A 1 17.90 -12.70 -2.07
N GLU A 2 17.25 -13.65 -2.73
CA GLU A 2 15.98 -13.44 -3.42
C GLU A 2 14.81 -13.46 -2.42
N ILE A 3 13.99 -12.40 -2.40
CA ILE A 3 12.84 -12.33 -1.51
C ILE A 3 11.69 -13.15 -2.11
N LYS A 4 11.52 -14.38 -1.60
CA LYS A 4 10.36 -15.22 -1.92
C LYS A 4 9.07 -14.53 -1.46
N SER A 5 8.02 -14.62 -2.28
CA SER A 5 6.70 -14.01 -2.04
C SER A 5 6.08 -14.31 -0.67
N LYS A 6 6.40 -15.47 -0.07
CA LYS A 6 5.90 -15.87 1.25
C LYS A 6 6.33 -14.95 2.41
N ASN A 7 7.50 -14.31 2.32
CA ASN A 7 8.06 -13.54 3.44
C ASN A 7 8.01 -12.03 3.23
N VAL A 8 7.57 -11.55 2.06
CA VAL A 8 7.66 -10.13 1.72
C VAL A 8 6.84 -9.21 2.63
N GLY A 9 5.71 -9.69 3.17
CA GLY A 9 4.91 -8.92 4.14
C GLY A 9 5.71 -8.60 5.40
N ARG A 10 6.22 -9.65 6.07
CA ARG A 10 7.07 -9.52 7.26
C ARG A 10 8.32 -8.68 7.02
N ILE A 11 8.97 -8.86 5.85
CA ILE A 11 10.15 -8.05 5.50
C ILE A 11 9.76 -6.58 5.34
N ALA A 12 8.65 -6.29 4.67
CA ALA A 12 8.15 -4.92 4.51
C ALA A 12 7.79 -4.28 5.86
N GLU A 13 7.10 -5.01 6.75
CA GLU A 13 6.81 -4.56 8.12
C GLU A 13 8.10 -4.18 8.85
N ARG A 14 9.14 -5.03 8.78
CA ARG A 14 10.42 -4.76 9.43
C ARG A 14 11.16 -3.56 8.83
N ILE A 15 11.13 -3.40 7.50
CA ILE A 15 11.70 -2.22 6.84
C ILE A 15 11.00 -0.95 7.35
N ALA A 16 9.67 -0.94 7.37
CA ALA A 16 8.90 0.22 7.82
C ALA A 16 9.21 0.57 9.28
N MET A 17 9.23 -0.41 10.18
CA MET A 17 9.58 -0.19 11.59
C MET A 17 11.00 0.36 11.73
N ASN A 18 12.00 -0.25 11.09
CA ASN A 18 13.39 0.20 11.14
C ASN A 18 13.56 1.64 10.62
N GLU A 19 12.88 2.01 9.52
CA GLU A 19 12.94 3.37 8.97
C GLU A 19 12.39 4.40 9.96
N LEU A 20 11.33 4.05 10.69
CA LEU A 20 10.72 4.94 11.68
C LEU A 20 11.55 5.01 12.96
N GLU A 21 12.06 3.89 13.47
CA GLU A 21 12.99 3.84 14.61
C GLU A 21 14.24 4.68 14.34
N ALA A 22 14.82 4.56 13.14
CA ALA A 22 15.98 5.37 12.73
C ALA A 22 15.68 6.88 12.70
N ARG A 23 14.41 7.26 12.65
CA ARG A 23 13.93 8.65 12.69
C ARG A 23 13.42 9.05 14.08
N GLY A 24 13.65 8.23 15.10
CA GLY A 24 13.32 8.50 16.50
C GLY A 24 11.86 8.27 16.86
N PHE A 25 11.13 7.43 16.10
CA PHE A 25 9.83 6.94 16.53
C PHE A 25 10.01 5.77 17.50
N LEU A 26 9.15 5.69 18.51
CA LEU A 26 8.94 4.50 19.32
C LEU A 26 7.96 3.58 18.60
N ILE A 27 8.27 2.29 18.49
CA ILE A 27 7.45 1.31 17.79
C ILE A 27 6.85 0.30 18.76
N VAL A 28 5.55 0.05 18.61
CA VAL A 28 4.84 -1.05 19.25
C VAL A 28 4.40 -2.03 18.16
N ASP A 29 5.14 -3.13 18.01
CA ASP A 29 4.83 -4.21 17.08
C ASP A 29 3.61 -5.01 17.55
N LEU A 30 2.57 -5.10 16.70
CA LEU A 30 1.33 -5.81 17.02
C LEU A 30 1.26 -7.22 16.42
N ALA A 31 2.32 -7.70 15.77
CA ALA A 31 2.37 -8.97 15.06
C ALA A 31 2.17 -10.19 15.97
N TYR A 32 2.44 -10.08 17.27
CA TYR A 32 2.34 -11.17 18.24
C TYR A 32 0.98 -11.25 18.96
N THR A 33 0.19 -10.17 18.96
CA THR A 33 -1.02 -10.03 19.79
C THR A 33 -2.32 -9.92 18.99
N SER A 34 -2.28 -9.53 17.71
CA SER A 34 -3.48 -8.95 17.08
C SER A 34 -3.74 -9.25 15.60
N LYS A 35 -3.05 -10.19 14.96
CA LYS A 35 -3.27 -10.50 13.52
C LYS A 35 -4.72 -10.84 13.17
N THR A 36 -5.53 -11.22 14.14
CA THR A 36 -6.95 -11.53 14.01
C THR A 36 -7.88 -10.41 14.50
N LEU A 37 -7.38 -9.32 15.07
CA LEU A 37 -8.16 -8.32 15.82
C LEU A 37 -7.85 -6.84 15.45
N ALA A 38 -6.90 -6.58 14.55
CA ALA A 38 -6.54 -5.21 14.16
C ALA A 38 -6.41 -5.04 12.64
N ASN A 39 -6.72 -3.83 12.14
CA ASN A 39 -6.42 -3.44 10.76
C ASN A 39 -4.98 -2.90 10.61
N VAL A 40 -4.16 -3.07 11.64
CA VAL A 40 -2.92 -2.34 11.89
C VAL A 40 -1.81 -3.36 12.15
N ASP A 41 -0.62 -3.10 11.63
CA ASP A 41 0.54 -3.98 11.81
C ASP A 41 1.41 -3.53 12.99
N PHE A 42 1.55 -2.22 13.21
CA PHE A 42 2.24 -1.64 14.36
C PHE A 42 1.76 -0.21 14.67
N ILE A 43 2.10 0.28 15.87
CA ILE A 43 1.89 1.68 16.27
C ILE A 43 3.24 2.38 16.29
N ALA A 44 3.33 3.59 15.72
CA ALA A 44 4.52 4.43 15.76
C ALA A 44 4.22 5.73 16.51
N SER A 45 5.05 6.09 17.48
CA SER A 45 4.84 7.28 18.32
C SER A 45 6.06 8.19 18.37
N LYS A 46 5.87 9.50 18.25
CA LYS A 46 6.93 10.50 18.37
C LYS A 46 6.33 11.84 18.78
N GLY A 47 6.97 12.53 19.74
CA GLY A 47 6.55 13.89 20.13
C GLY A 47 5.13 13.98 20.72
N GLY A 48 4.64 12.91 21.35
CA GLY A 48 3.27 12.84 21.90
C GLY A 48 2.20 12.40 20.91
N GLU A 49 2.52 12.31 19.62
CA GLU A 49 1.63 11.77 18.60
C GLU A 49 1.83 10.27 18.42
N SER A 50 0.77 9.56 18.04
CA SER A 50 0.79 8.12 17.75
C SER A 50 0.03 7.84 16.46
N PHE A 51 0.58 6.94 15.64
CA PHE A 51 0.05 6.57 14.34
C PHE A 51 -0.14 5.06 14.28
N ASN A 52 -1.36 4.62 13.98
CA ASN A 52 -1.64 3.23 13.66
C ASN A 52 -1.25 2.96 12.19
N VAL A 53 -0.23 2.14 11.98
CA VAL A 53 0.34 1.91 10.64
C VAL A 53 -0.06 0.53 10.11
N GLN A 54 -0.57 0.52 8.87
CA GLN A 54 -0.75 -0.70 8.09
C GLN A 54 0.27 -0.75 6.94
N VAL A 55 0.92 -1.89 6.76
CA VAL A 55 1.95 -2.12 5.74
C VAL A 55 1.42 -3.07 4.66
N LYS A 56 1.74 -2.77 3.39
CA LYS A 56 1.50 -3.67 2.25
C LYS A 56 2.80 -3.90 1.49
N GLY A 57 3.40 -5.05 1.72
CA GLY A 57 4.61 -5.49 1.01
C GLY A 57 4.32 -6.09 -0.36
N THR A 58 5.17 -5.79 -1.34
CA THR A 58 5.14 -6.32 -2.71
C THR A 58 6.54 -6.75 -3.13
N SER A 59 6.72 -8.02 -3.52
CA SER A 59 8.03 -8.49 -3.98
C SER A 59 8.29 -7.96 -5.39
N ASN A 60 9.43 -7.32 -5.57
CA ASN A 60 9.90 -6.74 -6.81
C ASN A 60 11.29 -7.32 -7.14
N PRO A 61 11.41 -8.63 -7.40
CA PRO A 61 12.62 -9.13 -8.02
C PRO A 61 12.66 -8.49 -9.40
N LEU A 62 13.57 -7.54 -9.63
CA LEU A 62 13.70 -6.85 -10.92
C LEU A 62 14.91 -7.48 -11.65
N PRO A 63 14.73 -8.59 -12.40
CA PRO A 63 15.81 -9.21 -13.14
C PRO A 63 16.05 -8.58 -14.52
N SER A 64 15.17 -7.68 -14.99
CA SER A 64 15.16 -7.17 -16.37
C SER A 64 15.08 -5.64 -16.42
N PRO A 65 15.64 -5.00 -17.46
CA PRO A 65 15.48 -3.57 -17.75
C PRO A 65 14.01 -3.11 -17.90
N SER A 66 13.09 -4.04 -18.21
CA SER A 66 11.66 -3.77 -18.33
C SER A 66 10.87 -3.97 -17.03
N SER A 67 11.52 -4.47 -15.97
CA SER A 67 10.89 -4.65 -14.67
C SER A 67 10.66 -3.28 -14.02
N ARG A 68 9.41 -3.02 -13.65
CA ARG A 68 8.99 -1.77 -13.01
C ARG A 68 8.70 -2.01 -11.54
N TRP A 69 8.85 -0.98 -10.73
CA TRP A 69 8.48 -1.06 -9.33
C TRP A 69 6.96 -1.07 -9.22
N ALA A 70 6.43 -2.04 -8.50
CA ALA A 70 5.01 -2.19 -8.26
C ALA A 70 4.71 -2.25 -6.76
N VAL A 71 3.58 -1.66 -6.38
CA VAL A 71 2.99 -1.74 -5.05
C VAL A 71 1.61 -2.37 -5.13
N GLN A 72 1.15 -2.97 -4.03
CA GLN A 72 -0.21 -3.50 -3.88
C GLN A 72 -0.94 -2.87 -2.71
N TYR A 73 -2.23 -2.63 -2.87
CA TYR A 73 -3.11 -2.12 -1.81
C TYR A 73 -3.69 -3.26 -0.97
N GLY A 74 -3.79 -4.46 -1.54
CA GLY A 74 -4.42 -5.62 -0.93
C GLY A 74 -5.40 -6.29 -1.90
N PHE A 75 -6.29 -7.12 -1.38
CA PHE A 75 -7.34 -7.78 -2.15
C PHE A 75 -8.64 -6.99 -2.08
N CYS A 76 -9.36 -6.90 -3.21
CA CYS A 76 -10.74 -6.43 -3.23
C CYS A 76 -11.71 -7.61 -3.47
N ASP A 77 -12.93 -7.44 -2.98
CA ASP A 77 -14.09 -8.29 -3.27
C ASP A 77 -15.18 -7.47 -3.98
N SER A 78 -16.35 -8.08 -4.22
CA SER A 78 -17.47 -7.40 -4.88
C SER A 78 -17.96 -6.19 -4.10
N ASP A 79 -17.97 -6.24 -2.77
CA ASP A 79 -18.46 -5.14 -1.95
C ASP A 79 -17.53 -3.92 -2.01
N ILE A 80 -16.22 -4.13 -2.02
CA ILE A 80 -15.23 -3.07 -2.22
C ILE A 80 -15.34 -2.49 -3.64
N VAL A 81 -15.49 -3.35 -4.65
CA VAL A 81 -15.69 -2.90 -6.04
C VAL A 81 -16.96 -2.06 -6.17
N ASP A 82 -18.05 -2.48 -5.52
CA ASP A 82 -19.36 -1.81 -5.53
C ASP A 82 -19.45 -0.63 -4.56
N LYS A 83 -18.34 -0.23 -3.91
CA LYS A 83 -18.26 0.87 -2.93
C LYS A 83 -19.14 0.69 -1.69
N LYS A 84 -19.53 -0.54 -1.38
CA LYS A 84 -20.27 -0.87 -0.15
C LYS A 84 -19.37 -0.89 1.08
N ARG A 85 -18.07 -1.04 0.88
CA ARG A 85 -17.06 -1.16 1.94
C ARG A 85 -15.73 -0.55 1.47
N PRO A 86 -14.96 0.14 2.33
CA PRO A 86 -13.63 0.61 1.96
C PRO A 86 -12.65 -0.58 1.82
N LEU A 87 -11.55 -0.37 1.12
CA LEU A 87 -10.47 -1.37 1.04
C LEU A 87 -9.67 -1.40 2.34
N PHE A 88 -9.30 -0.23 2.85
CA PHE A 88 -8.63 -0.07 4.15
C PHE A 88 -9.64 0.05 5.28
N ASN A 89 -9.27 -0.37 6.49
CA ASN A 89 -10.17 -0.36 7.66
C ASN A 89 -11.51 -1.08 7.44
N SER A 90 -11.50 -2.09 6.58
CA SER A 90 -12.69 -2.74 6.03
C SER A 90 -13.38 -3.70 7.00
N ARG A 91 -12.72 -4.06 8.10
CA ARG A 91 -13.30 -4.72 9.27
C ARG A 91 -13.66 -3.68 10.30
N SER A 92 -14.94 -3.29 10.32
CA SER A 92 -15.47 -2.23 11.19
C SER A 92 -15.43 -2.62 12.67
N GLU A 93 -15.50 -3.91 12.97
CA GLU A 93 -15.49 -4.49 14.32
C GLU A 93 -14.16 -4.38 15.05
N PHE A 94 -13.05 -4.17 14.34
CA PHE A 94 -11.73 -4.03 14.95
C PHE A 94 -11.54 -2.66 15.60
N ALA A 95 -11.10 -2.62 16.86
CA ALA A 95 -10.90 -1.38 17.61
C ALA A 95 -9.80 -0.48 17.01
N LEU A 96 -8.71 -1.10 16.52
CA LEU A 96 -7.61 -0.35 15.88
C LEU A 96 -7.88 -0.18 14.38
N LYS A 97 -7.91 1.09 13.95
CA LYS A 97 -7.98 1.53 12.56
C LYS A 97 -6.63 2.09 12.14
N ALA A 98 -6.20 1.80 10.93
CA ALA A 98 -5.01 2.39 10.36
C ALA A 98 -5.24 3.88 10.08
N ASP A 99 -4.34 4.72 10.56
CA ASP A 99 -4.25 6.14 10.24
C ASP A 99 -3.39 6.34 8.99
N VAL A 100 -2.40 5.46 8.83
CA VAL A 100 -1.36 5.52 7.80
C VAL A 100 -1.25 4.16 7.11
N VAL A 101 -1.09 4.19 5.80
CA VAL A 101 -0.75 3.03 4.98
C VAL A 101 0.63 3.22 4.37
N VAL A 102 1.50 2.24 4.57
CA VAL A 102 2.83 2.15 3.96
C VAL A 102 2.82 1.08 2.88
N LEU A 103 2.90 1.50 1.62
CA LEU A 103 3.04 0.58 0.49
C LEU A 103 4.53 0.40 0.20
N LEU A 104 5.02 -0.84 0.29
CA LEU A 104 6.43 -1.15 0.15
C LEU A 104 6.68 -2.09 -1.03
N ALA A 105 7.39 -1.58 -2.03
CA ALA A 105 7.92 -2.36 -3.13
C ALA A 105 9.34 -2.80 -2.75
N VAL A 106 9.56 -4.11 -2.58
CA VAL A 106 10.80 -4.65 -1.98
C VAL A 106 11.54 -5.52 -3.00
N ASN A 107 12.75 -5.11 -3.37
CA ASN A 107 13.68 -5.92 -4.17
C ASN A 107 14.64 -6.71 -3.26
N SER A 108 15.22 -6.01 -2.28
CA SER A 108 16.02 -6.56 -1.19
C SER A 108 15.78 -5.73 0.08
N PRO A 109 16.22 -6.17 1.28
CA PRO A 109 16.09 -5.37 2.50
C PRO A 109 16.71 -3.97 2.41
N SER A 110 17.76 -3.80 1.61
CA SER A 110 18.45 -2.52 1.38
C SER A 110 18.01 -1.80 0.09
N LYS A 111 17.18 -2.43 -0.73
CA LYS A 111 16.71 -1.88 -2.01
C LYS A 111 15.19 -2.02 -2.09
N TYR A 112 14.50 -0.94 -1.75
CA TYR A 112 13.06 -0.87 -1.73
C TYR A 112 12.59 0.53 -2.12
N ARG A 113 11.29 0.69 -2.39
CA ARG A 113 10.61 1.98 -2.51
C ARG A 113 9.38 1.98 -1.62
N ALA A 114 9.16 3.09 -0.91
CA ALA A 114 8.06 3.25 0.01
C ALA A 114 7.14 4.38 -0.44
N ILE A 115 5.83 4.15 -0.36
CA ILE A 115 4.80 5.20 -0.49
C ILE A 115 4.08 5.29 0.86
N ILE A 116 4.15 6.44 1.53
CA ILE A 116 3.62 6.64 2.88
C ILE A 116 2.41 7.57 2.81
N LEU A 117 1.21 7.03 3.03
CA LEU A 117 -0.04 7.73 2.74
C LEU A 117 -0.90 7.81 4.01
N PRO A 118 -1.57 8.94 4.29
CA PRO A 118 -2.74 8.94 5.15
C PRO A 118 -3.78 7.96 4.60
N VAL A 119 -4.50 7.25 5.46
CA VAL A 119 -5.42 6.16 5.06
C VAL A 119 -6.47 6.64 4.05
N LEU A 120 -6.95 7.88 4.17
CA LEU A 120 -7.92 8.47 3.23
C LEU A 120 -7.32 8.64 1.83
N ILE A 121 -6.04 9.01 1.74
CA ILE A 121 -5.34 9.13 0.46
C ILE A 121 -5.01 7.75 -0.12
N ALA A 122 -4.65 6.79 0.73
CA ALA A 122 -4.47 5.40 0.33
C ALA A 122 -5.75 4.81 -0.26
N GLU A 123 -6.90 5.02 0.41
CA GLU A 123 -8.21 4.61 -0.08
C GLU A 123 -8.53 5.29 -1.41
N LYS A 124 -8.33 6.62 -1.52
CA LYS A 124 -8.52 7.35 -2.78
C LYS A 124 -7.70 6.74 -3.93
N ALA A 125 -6.41 6.46 -3.70
CA ALA A 125 -5.54 5.87 -4.72
C ALA A 125 -6.02 4.46 -5.12
N ALA A 126 -6.34 3.61 -4.15
CA ALA A 126 -6.88 2.27 -4.40
C ALA A 126 -8.20 2.33 -5.21
N GLN A 127 -9.07 3.29 -4.89
CA GLN A 127 -10.34 3.47 -5.59
C GLN A 127 -10.18 3.96 -7.03
N MET A 128 -9.14 4.75 -7.33
CA MET A 128 -8.77 5.10 -8.71
C MET A 128 -8.36 3.85 -9.49
N ASN A 129 -7.55 2.98 -8.90
CA ASN A 129 -7.16 1.69 -9.50
C ASN A 129 -8.37 0.80 -9.79
N ILE A 130 -9.21 0.60 -8.77
CA ILE A 130 -10.41 -0.24 -8.85
C ILE A 130 -11.38 0.29 -9.91
N SER A 131 -11.56 1.61 -9.98
CA SER A 131 -12.41 2.25 -10.97
C SER A 131 -11.89 2.07 -12.40
N GLY A 132 -10.58 2.16 -12.60
CA GLY A 132 -9.94 2.03 -13.90
C GLY A 132 -9.85 0.59 -14.41
N TYR A 133 -10.03 -0.41 -13.54
CA TYR A 133 -9.92 -1.83 -13.91
C TYR A 133 -11.19 -2.62 -13.59
N TYR A 134 -11.48 -2.87 -12.31
CA TYR A 134 -12.54 -3.80 -11.88
C TYR A 134 -13.97 -3.30 -12.14
N ARG A 135 -14.19 -1.98 -12.20
CA ARG A 135 -15.49 -1.40 -12.54
C ARG A 135 -15.74 -1.31 -14.04
N GLN A 136 -14.72 -1.52 -14.87
CA GLN A 136 -14.86 -1.56 -16.32
C GLN A 136 -15.23 -2.98 -16.75
N PRO A 137 -16.23 -3.16 -17.63
CA PRO A 137 -16.51 -4.46 -18.20
C PRO A 137 -15.29 -4.97 -18.98
N LYS A 138 -15.22 -6.29 -19.18
CA LYS A 138 -14.34 -6.90 -20.18
C LYS A 138 -14.84 -6.52 -21.59
N ASP A 139 -14.02 -6.80 -22.59
CA ASP A 139 -14.44 -6.64 -24.00
C ASP A 139 -15.65 -7.53 -24.34
N SER A 140 -15.85 -8.62 -23.60
CA SER A 140 -17.04 -9.47 -23.69
C SER A 140 -18.29 -8.92 -23.00
N GLY A 141 -18.23 -7.75 -22.36
CA GLY A 141 -19.31 -7.17 -21.56
C GLY A 141 -19.42 -7.72 -20.13
N GLU A 142 -18.74 -8.83 -19.81
CA GLU A 142 -18.76 -9.41 -18.47
C GLU A 142 -18.04 -8.55 -17.42
N ARG A 143 -18.47 -8.68 -16.15
CA ARG A 143 -17.75 -8.08 -15.01
C ARG A 143 -16.39 -8.77 -14.82
N ARG A 144 -15.39 -7.99 -14.39
CA ARG A 144 -14.09 -8.55 -13.97
C ARG A 144 -14.22 -9.17 -12.58
N LYS A 145 -13.60 -10.33 -12.38
CA LYS A 145 -13.52 -10.97 -11.06
C LYS A 145 -12.62 -10.12 -10.14
N PRO A 146 -13.09 -9.72 -8.95
CA PRO A 146 -12.28 -9.03 -7.96
C PRO A 146 -11.02 -9.83 -7.57
N HIS A 147 -9.91 -9.15 -7.35
CA HIS A 147 -8.63 -9.76 -6.97
C HIS A 147 -7.71 -8.72 -6.29
N LYS A 148 -6.43 -9.05 -6.17
CA LYS A 148 -5.37 -8.14 -5.71
C LYS A 148 -5.30 -6.87 -6.56
N VAL A 149 -5.38 -5.73 -5.88
CA VAL A 149 -5.24 -4.38 -6.43
C VAL A 149 -3.77 -3.97 -6.36
N TRP A 150 -3.17 -3.66 -7.51
CA TRP A 150 -1.76 -3.29 -7.62
C TRP A 150 -1.56 -2.24 -8.72
N THR A 151 -0.48 -1.48 -8.62
CA THR A 151 -0.10 -0.50 -9.63
C THR A 151 1.41 -0.44 -9.80
N ASP A 152 1.83 -0.14 -11.02
CA ASP A 152 3.22 0.18 -11.34
C ASP A 152 3.48 1.65 -11.00
N LEU A 153 4.58 1.93 -10.33
CA LEU A 153 5.01 3.28 -10.00
C LEU A 153 5.51 4.03 -11.25
N GLU A 154 6.02 3.31 -12.25
CA GLU A 154 6.43 3.86 -13.54
C GLU A 154 5.44 3.61 -14.68
N PRO A 155 5.34 4.54 -15.64
CA PRO A 155 4.71 4.27 -16.92
C PRO A 155 5.41 3.08 -17.62
N ALA A 156 4.67 2.37 -18.47
CA ALA A 156 5.27 1.36 -19.34
C ALA A 156 6.18 2.04 -20.36
N ALA A 157 7.29 1.38 -20.75
CA ALA A 157 8.23 1.92 -21.74
C ALA A 157 7.55 2.23 -23.10
N ASN A 158 6.60 1.37 -23.50
CA ASN A 158 5.80 1.54 -24.71
C ASN A 158 4.31 1.51 -24.34
N PRO A 159 3.73 2.63 -23.88
CA PRO A 159 2.31 2.65 -23.54
C PRO A 159 1.48 2.55 -24.82
N ARG A 160 0.85 1.39 -25.05
CA ARG A 160 -0.04 1.18 -26.22
C ARG A 160 -1.19 2.19 -26.27
N LYS A 161 -1.62 2.71 -25.11
CA LYS A 161 -2.56 3.83 -24.94
C LYS A 161 -2.25 4.55 -23.62
N ALA A 162 -2.40 5.87 -23.59
CA ALA A 162 -2.43 6.62 -22.34
C ALA A 162 -3.59 6.11 -21.47
N ASN A 163 -3.35 5.90 -20.18
CA ASN A 163 -4.39 5.50 -19.22
C ASN A 163 -4.45 6.59 -18.16
N ALA A 164 -5.27 7.60 -18.43
CA ALA A 164 -5.40 8.79 -17.58
C ALA A 164 -5.68 8.44 -16.11
N SER A 165 -6.43 7.35 -15.84
CA SER A 165 -6.68 6.89 -14.46
C SER A 165 -5.41 6.40 -13.78
N LYS A 166 -4.57 5.62 -14.47
CA LYS A 166 -3.27 5.15 -13.94
C LYS A 166 -2.25 6.28 -13.85
N ASP A 167 -2.26 7.23 -14.79
CA ASP A 167 -1.39 8.40 -14.74
C ASP A 167 -1.73 9.30 -13.55
N ALA A 168 -3.02 9.54 -13.30
CA ALA A 168 -3.48 10.28 -12.14
C ALA A 168 -3.16 9.55 -10.81
N GLU A 169 -3.31 8.23 -10.77
CA GLU A 169 -2.93 7.40 -9.61
C GLU A 169 -1.43 7.53 -9.33
N ARG A 170 -0.57 7.34 -10.34
CA ARG A 170 0.89 7.51 -10.19
C ARG A 170 1.27 8.92 -9.75
N ALA A 171 0.66 9.95 -10.34
CA ALA A 171 0.91 11.33 -9.97
C ALA A 171 0.53 11.62 -8.51
N LEU A 172 -0.51 10.97 -7.99
CA LEU A 172 -0.87 11.03 -6.57
C LEU A 172 0.21 10.33 -5.72
N LEU A 173 0.56 9.09 -6.03
CA LEU A 173 1.52 8.31 -5.23
C LEU A 173 2.91 8.93 -5.18
N LYS A 174 3.38 9.52 -6.29
CA LYS A 174 4.71 10.16 -6.37
C LYS A 174 4.89 11.27 -5.33
N LYS A 175 3.82 11.94 -4.92
CA LYS A 175 3.86 12.99 -3.88
C LYS A 175 4.23 12.46 -2.49
N PHE A 176 4.05 11.16 -2.27
CA PHE A 176 4.21 10.50 -0.97
C PHE A 176 5.38 9.50 -0.95
N GLU A 177 6.20 9.51 -2.00
CA GLU A 177 7.31 8.59 -2.13
C GLU A 177 8.45 8.93 -1.16
N ASN A 178 8.84 7.94 -0.36
CA ASN A 178 9.91 8.00 0.65
C ASN A 178 9.78 9.16 1.66
N GLN A 179 8.56 9.68 1.86
CA GLN A 179 8.29 10.80 2.78
C GLN A 179 8.13 10.37 4.25
N TRP A 180 9.04 9.54 4.77
CA TRP A 180 8.99 9.01 6.14
C TRP A 180 8.93 10.08 7.23
N GLN A 181 9.56 11.22 7.01
CA GLN A 181 9.59 12.37 7.92
C GLN A 181 8.24 13.06 8.09
N THR A 182 7.31 12.87 7.15
CA THR A 182 6.06 13.63 7.11
C THR A 182 5.00 13.06 8.03
N LEU A 183 5.20 11.91 8.67
CA LEU A 183 4.19 11.34 9.57
C LEU A 183 3.75 12.30 10.68
N GLY A 184 4.67 13.05 11.29
CA GLY A 184 4.35 14.08 12.29
C GLY A 184 3.73 15.37 11.73
N GLY A 185 3.48 15.46 10.42
CA GLY A 185 2.83 16.61 9.77
C GLY A 185 1.82 16.21 8.69
N LEU A 186 1.53 14.92 8.53
CA LEU A 186 0.61 14.37 7.52
C LEU A 186 -0.85 14.41 7.99
N ILE A 187 -1.08 14.68 9.28
CA ILE A 187 -2.41 14.65 9.94
C ILE A 187 -2.79 16.01 10.56
N SER A 188 -1.95 17.05 10.39
CA SER A 188 -2.27 18.43 10.79
C SER A 188 -3.08 19.17 9.74
#